data_AF-A0A6I1VP62-F1
#
_entry.id   AF-A0A6I1VP62-F1
#
_cell.length_a   1.000
_cell.length_b   1.000
_cell.length_c   1.000
_cell.angle_alpha   90.00
_cell.angle_beta   90.00
_cell.angle_gamma   90.00
#
_symmetry.space_group_name_H-M   'P 1'
#
loop_
_entity.id
_entity.type
_entity.pdbx_description
1 polymer ?
#
loop_
_entity_poly.entity_id
_entity_poly.type
_entity_poly.pdbx_seq_one_letter_code
_entity_poly.pdbx_strand_id
1 'polypeptide(L)'
;MNDLRNGLYGTVLVLAAAAMGGCASSAAITGEPGVNMGDSYQSVLAVVSRNNTVTKQVDGQGFRAEGYSAMFKDCRVKYFLFQDADGLQRVTYEPAPHLSVSQNCRQP
;
A
#
# COMPACT_ATOMS: atom_id res chain seq x y z
N MET A 1 23.29 -66.04 -26.60
CA MET A 1 22.06 -65.23 -26.67
C MET A 1 21.74 -64.87 -25.23
N ASN A 2 21.87 -63.60 -24.87
CA ASN A 2 21.89 -63.16 -23.47
C ASN A 2 20.48 -63.06 -22.89
N ASP A 3 20.21 -63.90 -21.90
CA ASP A 3 19.03 -63.84 -21.05
C ASP A 3 19.15 -62.76 -19.96
N LEU A 4 18.11 -61.91 -19.93
CA LEU A 4 17.49 -61.27 -18.76
C LEU A 4 18.33 -61.09 -17.49
N ARG A 5 18.84 -59.88 -17.30
CA ARG A 5 18.96 -59.26 -15.97
C ARG A 5 18.47 -57.82 -16.03
N ASN A 6 17.19 -57.67 -15.72
CA ASN A 6 16.47 -56.41 -15.62
C ASN A 6 17.11 -55.56 -14.50
N GLY A 7 17.86 -54.55 -14.92
CA GLY A 7 18.55 -53.61 -14.04
C GLY A 7 17.58 -52.65 -13.35
N LEU A 8 18.01 -52.20 -12.17
CA LEU A 8 17.45 -51.12 -11.38
C LEU A 8 16.86 -49.99 -12.23
N TYR A 9 15.53 -49.81 -12.15
CA TYR A 9 14.87 -48.51 -12.29
C TYR A 9 14.28 -48.22 -10.91
N GLY A 10 14.82 -47.32 -10.09
CA GLY A 10 15.23 -45.97 -10.45
C GLY A 10 14.08 -44.98 -10.23
N THR A 11 13.19 -45.18 -9.26
CA THR A 11 12.20 -44.18 -8.86
C THR A 11 12.82 -43.17 -7.90
N VAL A 12 13.63 -42.27 -8.44
CA VAL A 12 14.00 -41.02 -7.76
C VAL A 12 12.79 -40.10 -7.86
N LEU A 13 11.99 -40.04 -6.79
CA LEU A 13 11.00 -39.00 -6.59
C LEU A 13 11.73 -37.67 -6.41
N VAL A 14 11.88 -36.92 -7.50
CA VAL A 14 12.31 -35.53 -7.47
C VAL A 14 11.14 -34.70 -6.92
N LEU A 15 11.15 -34.44 -5.61
CA LEU A 15 10.29 -33.43 -5.00
C LEU A 15 10.83 -32.04 -5.36
N ALA A 16 10.48 -31.55 -6.54
CA ALA A 16 10.67 -30.16 -6.93
C ALA A 16 9.41 -29.37 -6.54
N ALA A 17 9.33 -28.96 -5.27
CA ALA A 17 8.40 -27.91 -4.86
C ALA A 17 9.18 -26.58 -4.82
N ALA A 18 9.32 -25.97 -6.00
CA ALA A 18 9.74 -24.59 -6.11
C ALA A 18 8.54 -23.67 -5.86
N ALA A 19 8.83 -22.58 -5.15
CA ALA A 19 8.07 -21.33 -5.07
C ALA A 19 6.67 -21.40 -4.43
N MET A 20 6.61 -20.93 -3.19
CA MET A 20 5.98 -19.62 -2.94
C MET A 20 6.66 -19.05 -1.69
N GLY A 21 7.72 -18.29 -1.92
CA GLY A 21 8.11 -17.26 -0.96
C GLY A 21 6.89 -16.37 -0.82
N GLY A 22 6.17 -16.52 0.29
CA GLY A 22 5.04 -15.66 0.59
C GLY A 22 5.55 -14.23 0.49
N CYS A 23 4.95 -13.43 -0.38
CA CYS A 23 5.04 -11.99 -0.29
C CYS A 23 4.50 -11.65 1.10
N ALA A 24 5.42 -11.54 2.07
CA ALA A 24 5.17 -10.82 3.29
C ALA A 24 4.99 -9.38 2.84
N SER A 25 3.76 -9.03 2.44
CA SER A 25 3.30 -7.66 2.36
C SER A 25 3.44 -7.14 3.78
N SER A 26 4.63 -6.62 4.08
CA SER A 26 4.87 -5.80 5.25
C SER A 26 3.78 -4.75 5.17
N ALA A 27 2.82 -4.80 6.09
CA ALA A 27 1.76 -3.82 6.16
C ALA A 27 2.45 -2.47 6.41
N ALA A 28 2.74 -1.74 5.33
CA ALA A 28 3.47 -0.50 5.44
C ALA A 28 2.58 0.47 6.21
N ILE A 29 3.09 0.97 7.33
CA ILE A 29 2.38 1.94 8.15
C ILE A 29 2.15 3.17 7.27
N THR A 30 0.87 3.47 6.99
CA THR A 30 0.48 4.59 6.12
C THR A 30 0.75 5.94 6.77
N GLY A 31 0.73 6.01 8.11
CA GLY A 31 0.87 7.24 8.89
C GLY A 31 -0.43 8.06 8.97
N GLU A 32 -1.49 7.66 8.26
CA GLU A 32 -2.79 8.32 8.28
C GLU A 32 -3.78 7.49 9.11
N PRO A 33 -4.38 8.05 10.19
CA PRO A 33 -5.31 7.31 11.02
C PRO A 33 -6.52 6.77 10.24
N GLY A 34 -6.80 5.48 10.39
CA GLY A 34 -7.92 4.82 9.73
C GLY A 34 -7.72 4.50 8.25
N VAL A 35 -6.49 4.58 7.75
CA VAL A 35 -6.11 4.23 6.37
C VAL A 35 -5.06 3.12 6.39
N ASN A 36 -5.29 2.05 5.64
CA ASN A 36 -4.35 0.93 5.50
C ASN A 36 -3.94 0.72 4.04
N MET A 37 -2.75 0.15 3.82
CA MET A 37 -2.39 -0.31 2.48
C MET A 37 -3.37 -1.39 2.00
N GLY A 38 -3.75 -1.33 0.74
CA GLY A 38 -4.79 -2.18 0.14
C GLY A 38 -6.21 -1.62 0.25
N ASP A 39 -6.45 -0.56 1.03
CA ASP A 39 -7.78 0.04 1.10
C ASP A 39 -8.20 0.63 -0.26
N SER A 40 -9.50 0.54 -0.57
CA SER A 40 -10.04 1.05 -1.84
C SER A 40 -9.99 2.58 -1.91
N TYR A 41 -9.91 3.13 -3.13
CA TYR A 41 -9.90 4.57 -3.37
C TYR A 41 -11.03 5.30 -2.62
N GLN A 42 -12.26 4.79 -2.72
CA GLN A 42 -13.43 5.41 -2.10
C GLN A 42 -13.38 5.36 -0.58
N SER A 43 -12.89 4.25 0.00
CA SER A 43 -12.75 4.10 1.45
C SER A 43 -11.75 5.11 2.01
N VAL A 44 -10.56 5.16 1.40
CA VAL A 44 -9.49 6.08 1.84
C VAL A 44 -9.91 7.53 1.66
N LEU A 45 -10.53 7.89 0.52
CA LEU A 45 -11.04 9.22 0.27
C LEU A 45 -12.07 9.66 1.33
N ALA A 46 -13.01 8.77 1.68
CA ALA A 46 -14.04 9.04 2.68
C ALA A 46 -13.50 9.22 4.11
N VAL A 47 -12.41 8.55 4.46
CA VAL A 47 -11.73 8.73 5.74
C VAL A 47 -10.92 10.04 5.74
N VAL A 48 -10.08 10.23 4.73
CA VAL A 48 -9.13 11.37 4.66
C VAL A 48 -9.86 12.71 4.54
N SER A 49 -10.95 12.78 3.77
CA SER A 49 -11.71 14.02 3.55
C SER A 49 -12.45 14.56 4.78
N ARG A 50 -12.57 13.78 5.86
CA ARG A 50 -13.18 14.25 7.12
C ARG A 50 -12.37 15.37 7.76
N ASN A 51 -11.05 15.21 7.77
CA ASN A 51 -10.13 16.07 8.52
C ASN A 51 -9.05 16.72 7.65
N ASN A 52 -9.09 16.48 6.34
CA ASN A 52 -8.16 17.09 5.38
C ASN A 52 -8.94 17.79 4.27
N THR A 53 -8.28 18.71 3.58
CA THR A 53 -8.76 19.37 2.37
C THR A 53 -8.22 18.63 1.16
N VAL A 54 -9.09 18.02 0.36
CA VAL A 54 -8.68 17.35 -0.88
C VAL A 54 -8.46 18.41 -1.97
N THR A 55 -7.24 18.53 -2.48
CA THR A 55 -6.84 19.60 -3.42
C THR A 55 -6.67 19.10 -4.85
N LYS A 56 -6.53 17.80 -5.06
CA LYS A 56 -6.48 17.17 -6.39
C LYS A 56 -6.96 15.73 -6.32
N GLN A 57 -7.69 15.29 -7.33
CA GLN A 57 -8.17 13.91 -7.46
C GLN A 57 -7.96 13.41 -8.88
N VAL A 58 -7.60 12.13 -9.00
CA VAL A 58 -7.62 11.35 -10.24
C VAL A 58 -8.30 10.04 -9.88
N ASP A 59 -9.55 9.88 -10.32
CA ASP A 59 -10.43 8.81 -9.87
C ASP A 59 -9.78 7.43 -10.08
N GLY A 60 -9.74 6.65 -8.98
CA GLY A 60 -9.16 5.31 -8.95
C GLY A 60 -7.62 5.25 -8.96
N GLN A 61 -6.91 6.34 -9.25
CA GLN A 61 -5.44 6.33 -9.34
C GLN A 61 -4.77 7.03 -8.15
N GLY A 62 -5.34 8.13 -7.67
CA GLY A 62 -4.72 8.86 -6.57
C GLY A 62 -5.32 10.21 -6.29
N PHE A 63 -5.02 10.73 -5.11
CA PHE A 63 -5.43 12.06 -4.72
C PHE A 63 -4.42 12.73 -3.80
N ARG A 64 -4.48 14.06 -3.79
CA ARG A 64 -3.71 14.94 -2.92
C ARG A 64 -4.64 15.52 -1.87
N ALA A 65 -4.25 15.40 -0.61
CA ALA A 65 -4.92 16.03 0.50
C ALA A 65 -3.95 16.89 1.31
N GLU A 66 -4.46 17.95 1.89
CA GLU A 66 -3.72 18.87 2.74
C GLU A 66 -4.35 18.93 4.11
N GLY A 67 -3.54 18.83 5.17
CA GLY A 67 -4.04 18.88 6.52
C GLY A 67 -3.00 18.49 7.55
N TYR A 68 -3.43 18.45 8.81
CA TYR A 68 -2.57 18.07 9.91
C TYR A 68 -2.19 16.58 9.81
N SER A 69 -0.91 16.27 9.98
CA SER A 69 -0.41 14.90 10.07
C SER A 69 -0.20 14.53 11.54
N ALA A 70 -0.93 13.52 12.02
CA ALA A 70 -0.74 13.00 13.37
C ALA A 70 0.66 12.36 13.55
N MET A 71 1.22 11.81 12.48
CA MET A 71 2.55 11.19 12.47
C MET A 71 3.67 12.23 12.66
N PHE A 72 3.61 13.34 11.93
CA PHE A 72 4.67 14.37 11.94
C PHE A 72 4.39 15.54 12.89
N LYS A 73 3.17 15.64 13.43
CA LYS A 73 2.69 16.71 14.31
C LYS A 73 2.76 18.11 13.68
N ASP A 74 2.59 18.19 12.37
CA ASP A 74 2.60 19.42 11.59
C ASP A 74 1.71 19.32 10.35
N CYS A 75 1.63 20.41 9.58
CA CYS A 75 0.81 20.49 8.37
C CYS A 75 1.57 19.94 7.17
N ARG A 76 0.95 19.01 6.44
CA ARG A 76 1.57 18.29 5.33
C ARG A 76 0.66 18.23 4.12
N VAL A 77 1.30 18.20 2.95
CA VAL A 77 0.68 17.68 1.75
C VAL A 77 0.84 16.16 1.77
N LYS A 78 -0.26 15.45 1.58
CA LYS A 78 -0.35 13.99 1.62
C LYS A 78 -0.77 13.51 0.23
N TYR A 79 -0.07 12.51 -0.30
CA TYR A 79 -0.40 11.90 -1.59
C TYR A 79 -0.73 10.44 -1.37
N PHE A 80 -1.88 10.01 -1.90
CA PHE A 80 -2.38 8.65 -1.83
C PHE A 80 -2.38 8.10 -3.25
N LEU A 81 -1.64 7.02 -3.49
CA LEU A 81 -1.49 6.39 -4.80
C LEU A 81 -2.07 4.98 -4.76
N PHE A 82 -2.95 4.70 -5.70
CA PHE A 82 -3.70 3.46 -5.81
C PHE A 82 -3.27 2.70 -7.07
N GLN A 83 -3.40 1.39 -7.01
CA GLN A 83 -3.21 0.49 -8.13
C GLN A 83 -4.46 -0.36 -8.25
N ASP A 84 -5.35 0.00 -9.18
CA ASP A 84 -6.57 -0.72 -9.56
C ASP A 84 -7.16 -1.64 -8.47
N ALA A 85 -7.07 -2.96 -8.67
CA ALA A 85 -7.63 -3.98 -7.78
C ALA A 85 -6.84 -4.17 -6.48
N ASP A 86 -5.58 -3.71 -6.45
CA ASP A 86 -4.68 -3.85 -5.30
C ASP A 86 -4.90 -2.75 -4.27
N GLY A 87 -5.66 -1.69 -4.59
CA GLY A 87 -5.99 -0.60 -3.67
C GLY A 87 -4.80 0.32 -3.38
N LEU A 88 -4.81 0.94 -2.20
CA LEU A 88 -3.77 1.89 -1.77
C LEU A 88 -2.39 1.22 -1.71
N GLN A 89 -1.44 1.69 -2.52
CA GLN A 89 -0.08 1.16 -2.57
C GLN A 89 0.94 2.03 -1.86
N ARG A 90 0.69 3.34 -1.80
CA ARG A 90 1.66 4.29 -1.27
C ARG A 90 0.98 5.52 -0.70
N VAL A 91 1.53 5.95 0.44
CA VAL A 91 1.26 7.26 1.04
C VAL A 91 2.58 8.00 1.17
N THR A 92 2.64 9.23 0.67
CA THR A 92 3.80 10.12 0.86
C THR A 92 3.40 11.42 1.52
N TYR A 93 4.33 12.01 2.26
CA TYR A 93 4.14 13.24 3.01
C TYR A 93 5.21 14.25 2.64
N GLU A 94 4.79 15.46 2.29
CA GLU A 94 5.67 16.58 2.00
C GLU A 94 5.38 17.74 2.96
N PRO A 95 6.41 18.50 3.40
CA PRO A 95 6.19 19.75 4.14
C PRO A 95 5.25 20.69 3.38
N ALA A 96 4.31 21.31 4.08
CA ALA A 96 3.40 22.31 3.52
C ALA A 96 3.65 23.68 4.15
N PRO A 97 4.71 24.41 3.78
CA PRO A 97 5.08 25.68 4.42
C PRO A 97 4.05 26.80 4.21
N HIS A 98 3.16 26.64 3.21
CA HIS A 98 2.03 27.53 2.98
C HIS A 98 0.85 27.29 3.93
N LEU A 99 0.86 26.20 4.70
CA LEU A 99 -0.16 25.87 5.69
C LEU A 99 0.36 26.15 7.08
N SER A 100 -0.53 26.58 7.96
CA SER A 100 -0.26 26.64 9.40
C SER A 100 -1.46 26.13 10.17
N VAL A 101 -1.25 25.64 11.38
CA VAL A 101 -2.37 25.20 12.25
C VAL A 101 -3.42 26.31 12.41
N SER A 102 -2.99 27.57 12.45
CA SER A 102 -3.87 28.74 12.51
C SER A 102 -4.50 29.13 11.17
N GLN A 103 -3.99 28.66 10.03
CA GLN A 103 -4.50 28.97 8.70
C GLN A 103 -4.51 27.76 7.77
N ASN A 104 -5.70 27.31 7.40
CA ASN A 104 -5.97 26.32 6.34
C ASN A 104 -5.44 24.91 6.58
N CYS A 105 -4.76 24.66 7.70
CA CYS A 105 -4.42 23.31 8.14
C CYS A 105 -5.58 22.74 8.96
N ARG A 106 -6.46 22.01 8.28
CA ARG A 106 -7.59 21.35 8.93
C ARG A 106 -7.08 20.34 9.96
N GLN A 107 -7.63 20.39 11.17
CA GLN A 107 -7.32 19.49 12.28
C GLN A 107 -8.47 18.50 12.51
N PRO A 108 -8.18 17.30 13.07
CA PRO A 108 -9.18 16.36 13.53
C PRO A 108 -10.09 16.91 14.63
#